data_AF-A0A9D4C2Y7-F1
#
_entry.id   AF-A0A9D4C2Y7-F1
#
_cell.length_a   1.000
_cell.length_b   1.000
_cell.length_c   1.000
_cell.angle_alpha   90.00
_cell.angle_beta   90.00
_cell.angle_gamma   90.00
#
_symmetry.space_group_name_H-M   'P 1'
#
loop_
_entity.id
_entity.type
_entity.pdbx_description
1 polymer ?
#
loop_
_entity_poly.entity_id
_entity_poly.type
_entity_poly.pdbx_seq_one_letter_code
_entity_poly.pdbx_strand_id
1 'polypeptide(L)'
;MNQLTTDEEKYEENVWASWEAFLLQMQDASEFVNTQTPLMTQLLEDTYQYQYLNAPTKLEAEAYELEEQATNGKFLDPDQNPTAILMEMKHIRDKFYEIQTQLHKASKWREAICGEPYDLTFLNDMMTKLDVRQELWKYVEVSTHAIKDWRSMLFKKMNIKKALEKIIEWQSAVSQLKPYLPSQDRVLTSWFQALQDFKKDLPVLHKLANDALKERHWKAIFVGMNESYDPKKQFTVADLLTYDLKEHDQLVNQIYLGAVAEYDLELKIGHMKKFWLEREFKLAKHIPDSLLASKVQCTLNNWTKPSSPRRRTKLEKYRQERAAQLKDGTQQGLNVADDDYYILIELEELKYQLEADLPVRLSGWSLCP
;
A
#
# COMPACT_ATOMS: atom_id res chain seq x y z
N MET A 1 64.59 -68.14 34.68
CA MET A 1 63.22 -67.70 34.97
C MET A 1 63.31 -66.81 36.19
N ASN A 2 63.28 -65.49 36.01
CA ASN A 2 63.25 -64.59 37.16
C ASN A 2 61.90 -64.77 37.85
N GLN A 3 61.91 -65.06 39.15
CA GLN A 3 60.70 -65.06 39.97
C GLN A 3 60.17 -63.63 40.01
N LEU A 4 58.88 -63.45 39.73
CA LEU A 4 58.23 -62.14 39.86
C LEU A 4 58.33 -61.68 41.32
N THR A 5 58.47 -60.38 41.52
CA THR A 5 58.34 -59.80 42.86
C THR A 5 56.89 -59.91 43.33
N THR A 6 56.66 -59.99 44.64
CA THR A 6 55.31 -60.15 45.22
C THR A 6 54.32 -59.05 44.81
N ASP A 7 54.83 -57.87 44.44
CA ASP A 7 54.00 -56.78 43.93
C ASP A 7 53.64 -56.97 42.44
N GLU A 8 54.57 -57.50 41.64
CA GLU A 8 54.30 -57.87 40.25
C GLU A 8 53.34 -59.06 40.15
N GLU A 9 53.45 -60.05 41.05
CA GLU A 9 52.50 -61.18 41.15
C GLU A 9 51.08 -60.70 41.47
N LYS A 10 50.92 -59.78 42.45
CA LYS A 10 49.62 -59.15 42.75
C LYS A 10 49.06 -58.33 41.59
N TYR A 11 49.93 -57.63 40.85
CA TYR A 11 49.50 -56.92 39.65
C TYR A 11 49.03 -57.88 38.57
N GLU A 12 49.74 -58.99 38.36
CA GLU A 12 49.36 -60.02 37.39
C GLU A 12 48.02 -60.67 37.78
N GLU A 13 47.83 -61.03 39.05
CA GLU A 13 46.56 -61.55 39.58
C GLU A 13 45.41 -60.56 39.39
N ASN A 14 45.63 -59.26 39.66
CA ASN A 14 44.60 -58.23 39.45
C ASN A 14 44.25 -58.03 37.96
N VAL A 15 45.25 -58.11 37.07
CA VAL A 15 45.02 -58.03 35.62
C VAL A 15 44.25 -59.25 35.15
N TRP A 16 44.59 -60.46 35.61
CA TRP A 16 43.85 -61.68 35.32
C TRP A 16 42.42 -61.63 35.83
N ALA A 17 42.20 -61.21 37.08
CA ALA A 17 40.86 -61.06 37.64
C ALA A 17 40.01 -60.03 36.86
N SER A 18 40.64 -58.92 36.45
CA SER A 18 39.96 -57.89 35.63
C SER A 18 39.64 -58.40 34.23
N TRP A 19 40.52 -59.22 33.65
CA TRP A 19 40.32 -59.84 32.34
C TRP A 19 39.21 -60.89 32.37
N GLU A 20 39.18 -61.76 33.39
CA GLU A 20 38.10 -62.73 33.58
C GLU A 20 36.75 -62.05 33.81
N ALA A 21 36.72 -60.99 34.63
CA ALA A 21 35.51 -60.18 34.82
C ALA A 21 35.04 -59.51 33.52
N PHE A 22 35.98 -59.01 32.70
CA PHE A 22 35.66 -58.46 31.39
C PHE A 22 35.09 -59.51 30.44
N LEU A 23 35.68 -60.72 30.37
CA LEU A 23 35.18 -61.81 29.54
C LEU A 23 33.77 -62.26 29.95
N LEU A 24 33.49 -62.33 31.26
CA LEU A 24 32.16 -62.65 31.76
C LEU A 24 31.15 -61.56 31.35
N GLN A 25 31.49 -60.29 31.52
CA GLN A 25 30.64 -59.17 31.09
C GLN A 25 30.41 -59.16 29.57
N MET A 26 31.42 -59.53 28.78
CA MET A 26 31.29 -59.68 27.33
C MET A 26 30.34 -60.83 26.94
N GLN A 27 30.41 -61.95 27.66
CA GLN A 27 29.50 -63.07 27.44
C GLN A 27 28.06 -62.69 27.83
N ASP A 28 27.85 -62.10 29.01
CA ASP A 28 26.54 -61.62 29.47
C ASP A 28 25.94 -60.61 28.48
N ALA A 29 26.75 -59.67 28.00
CA ALA A 29 26.33 -58.71 26.99
C ALA A 29 25.97 -59.37 25.65
N SER A 30 26.73 -60.39 25.22
CA SER A 30 26.44 -61.13 23.99
C SER A 30 25.14 -61.93 24.11
N GLU A 31 24.92 -62.61 25.23
CA GLU A 31 23.67 -63.34 25.50
C GLU A 31 22.47 -62.38 25.57
N PHE A 32 22.64 -61.21 26.21
CA PHE A 32 21.63 -60.17 26.22
C PHE A 32 21.27 -59.69 24.81
N VAL A 33 22.26 -59.37 23.98
CA VAL A 33 22.03 -58.93 22.59
C VAL A 33 21.35 -60.04 21.78
N ASN A 34 21.82 -61.28 21.87
CA ASN A 34 21.25 -62.41 21.12
C ASN A 34 19.80 -62.72 21.52
N THR A 35 19.43 -62.49 22.78
CA THR A 35 18.06 -62.72 23.28
C THR A 35 17.12 -61.54 23.05
N GLN A 36 17.59 -60.31 23.23
CA GLN A 36 16.75 -59.11 23.14
C GLN A 36 16.59 -58.58 21.71
N THR A 37 17.61 -58.68 20.85
CA THR A 37 17.54 -58.25 19.45
C THR A 37 16.34 -58.81 18.69
N PRO A 38 16.05 -60.13 18.69
CA PRO A 38 14.90 -60.65 17.95
C PRO A 38 13.57 -60.20 18.54
N LEU A 39 13.45 -60.07 19.87
CA LEU A 39 12.22 -59.58 20.54
C LEU A 39 11.95 -58.11 20.19
N MET A 40 12.99 -57.28 20.21
CA MET A 40 12.88 -55.86 19.90
C MET A 40 12.66 -55.63 18.39
N THR A 41 13.27 -56.45 17.54
CA THR A 41 13.01 -56.45 16.08
C THR A 41 11.55 -56.82 15.80
N GLN A 42 11.02 -57.87 16.45
CA GLN A 42 9.63 -58.26 16.32
C GLN A 42 8.67 -57.20 16.86
N LEU A 43 8.98 -56.55 18.00
CA LEU A 43 8.16 -55.45 18.50
C LEU A 43 8.15 -54.26 17.54
N LEU A 44 9.31 -53.92 16.97
CA LEU A 44 9.40 -52.88 15.94
C LEU A 44 8.60 -53.28 14.71
N GLU A 45 8.73 -54.50 14.23
CA GLU A 45 7.92 -55.04 13.14
C GLU A 45 6.43 -55.03 13.49
N ASP A 46 5.98 -55.40 14.69
CA ASP A 46 4.55 -55.35 15.06
C ASP A 46 4.03 -53.90 15.14
N THR A 47 4.87 -52.94 15.55
CA THR A 47 4.53 -51.51 15.50
C THR A 47 4.57 -50.94 14.08
N TYR A 48 5.32 -51.57 13.17
CA TYR A 48 5.66 -51.06 11.83
C TYR A 48 5.23 -52.00 10.69
N GLN A 49 4.48 -53.06 10.92
CA GLN A 49 4.14 -54.04 9.90
C GLN A 49 2.76 -54.62 10.23
N TYR A 50 1.79 -54.35 9.36
CA TYR A 50 0.77 -55.36 9.10
C TYR A 50 1.21 -56.09 7.85
N GLN A 51 1.62 -57.33 8.06
CA GLN A 51 2.19 -58.22 7.07
C GLN A 51 1.19 -58.47 5.94
N TYR A 52 1.68 -58.33 4.70
CA TYR A 52 1.05 -58.54 3.38
C TYR A 52 0.52 -57.31 2.63
N LEU A 53 1.13 -57.08 1.45
CA LEU A 53 0.71 -56.18 0.36
C LEU A 53 0.74 -54.67 0.65
N ASN A 54 1.94 -54.06 0.68
CA ASN A 54 2.12 -52.61 0.50
C ASN A 54 1.17 -51.70 1.32
N ALA A 55 0.70 -52.18 2.47
CA ALA A 55 -0.28 -51.49 3.29
C ALA A 55 0.43 -50.60 4.31
N PRO A 56 -0.04 -49.36 4.53
CA PRO A 56 0.54 -48.47 5.52
C PRO A 56 0.43 -49.08 6.91
N THR A 57 1.47 -48.91 7.74
CA THR A 57 1.49 -49.35 9.16
C THR A 57 0.36 -48.70 9.96
N LYS A 58 0.10 -49.14 11.20
CA LYS A 58 -0.94 -48.48 12.03
C LYS A 58 -0.69 -46.98 12.20
N LEU A 59 0.55 -46.59 12.46
CA LEU A 59 0.94 -45.18 12.62
C LEU A 59 0.98 -44.44 11.28
N GLU A 60 1.41 -45.10 10.19
CA GLU A 60 1.36 -44.51 8.85
C GLU A 60 -0.08 -44.33 8.38
N ALA A 61 -0.96 -45.30 8.60
CA ALA A 61 -2.38 -45.24 8.26
C ALA A 61 -3.07 -44.11 9.03
N GLU A 62 -2.75 -43.94 10.32
CA GLU A 62 -3.23 -42.80 11.11
C GLU A 62 -2.69 -41.47 10.56
N ALA A 63 -1.43 -41.41 10.12
CA ALA A 63 -0.86 -40.24 9.46
C ALA A 63 -1.55 -39.90 8.11
N TYR A 64 -1.81 -40.91 7.27
CA TYR A 64 -2.59 -40.77 6.03
C TYR A 64 -4.02 -40.33 6.31
N GLU A 65 -4.67 -40.87 7.34
CA GLU A 65 -6.03 -40.48 7.73
C GLU A 65 -6.07 -39.01 8.17
N LEU A 66 -5.08 -38.56 8.96
CA LEU A 66 -4.97 -37.16 9.37
C LEU A 66 -4.69 -36.22 8.19
N GLU A 67 -3.84 -36.63 7.24
CA GLU A 67 -3.60 -35.89 5.99
C GLU A 67 -4.90 -35.81 5.16
N GLU A 68 -5.60 -36.93 4.97
CA GLU A 68 -6.85 -37.01 4.23
C GLU A 68 -7.91 -36.13 4.88
N GLN A 69 -8.04 -36.19 6.21
CA GLN A 69 -8.94 -35.35 6.98
C GLN A 69 -8.63 -33.87 6.75
N ALA A 70 -7.37 -33.44 6.76
CA ALA A 70 -6.98 -32.04 6.61
C ALA A 70 -6.98 -31.52 5.17
N THR A 71 -6.85 -32.41 4.18
CA THR A 71 -6.79 -32.03 2.75
C THR A 71 -8.13 -32.16 2.04
N ASN A 72 -9.11 -32.85 2.64
CA ASN A 72 -10.42 -33.10 2.06
C ASN A 72 -11.59 -32.60 2.93
N GLY A 73 -12.81 -32.84 2.44
CA GLY A 73 -14.04 -32.56 3.17
C GLY A 73 -14.20 -31.08 3.52
N LYS A 74 -14.37 -30.79 4.82
CA LYS A 74 -14.61 -29.45 5.34
C LYS A 74 -13.48 -28.45 5.10
N PHE A 75 -12.24 -28.91 4.92
CA PHE A 75 -11.09 -28.03 4.68
C PHE A 75 -11.01 -27.52 3.24
N LEU A 76 -11.83 -28.07 2.34
CA LEU A 76 -12.04 -27.61 0.96
C LEU A 76 -13.33 -26.81 0.77
N ASP A 77 -14.11 -26.62 1.83
CA ASP A 77 -15.39 -25.93 1.76
C ASP A 77 -15.22 -24.45 2.13
N PRO A 78 -15.44 -23.50 1.19
CA PRO A 78 -15.26 -22.07 1.44
C PRO A 78 -16.25 -21.47 2.44
N ASP A 79 -17.39 -22.13 2.67
CA ASP A 79 -18.46 -21.62 3.52
C ASP A 79 -18.22 -21.91 5.02
N GLN A 80 -17.14 -22.62 5.33
CA GLN A 80 -16.78 -22.94 6.71
C GLN A 80 -16.21 -21.74 7.45
N ASN A 81 -16.34 -21.76 8.77
CA ASN A 81 -15.78 -20.72 9.63
C ASN A 81 -14.24 -20.84 9.69
N PRO A 82 -13.48 -19.82 9.24
CA PRO A 82 -12.01 -19.89 9.20
C PRO A 82 -11.36 -20.16 10.56
N THR A 83 -11.87 -19.52 11.62
CA THR A 83 -11.33 -19.68 12.97
C THR A 83 -11.54 -21.10 13.50
N ALA A 84 -12.73 -21.69 13.27
CA ALA A 84 -13.02 -23.06 13.68
C ALA A 84 -12.12 -24.07 12.93
N ILE A 85 -11.98 -23.90 11.62
CA ILE A 85 -11.09 -24.72 10.79
C ILE A 85 -9.65 -24.62 11.27
N LEU A 86 -9.14 -23.42 11.57
CA LEU A 86 -7.78 -23.25 12.07
C LEU A 86 -7.54 -23.92 13.44
N MET A 87 -8.54 -23.93 14.32
CA MET A 87 -8.43 -24.68 15.59
C MET A 87 -8.36 -26.20 15.35
N GLU A 88 -9.18 -26.73 14.45
CA GLU A 88 -9.14 -28.15 14.09
C GLU A 88 -7.84 -28.52 13.37
N MET A 89 -7.35 -27.68 12.47
CA MET A 89 -6.04 -27.87 11.81
C MET A 89 -4.91 -27.92 12.82
N LYS A 90 -4.95 -27.06 13.84
CA LYS A 90 -3.97 -27.10 14.93
C LYS A 90 -4.01 -28.44 15.65
N HIS A 91 -5.21 -28.94 15.99
CA HIS A 91 -5.36 -30.25 16.63
C HIS A 91 -4.86 -31.40 15.76
N ILE A 92 -5.14 -31.37 14.46
CA ILE A 92 -4.62 -32.37 13.50
C ILE A 92 -3.10 -32.30 13.44
N ARG A 93 -2.51 -31.10 13.39
CA ARG A 93 -1.06 -30.92 13.37
C ARG A 93 -0.40 -31.42 14.66
N ASP A 94 -0.98 -31.14 15.82
CA ASP A 94 -0.46 -31.60 17.11
C ASP A 94 -0.45 -33.14 17.18
N LYS A 95 -1.52 -33.79 16.69
CA LYS A 95 -1.57 -35.26 16.55
C LYS A 95 -0.55 -35.80 15.54
N PHE A 96 -0.45 -35.17 14.38
CA PHE A 96 0.51 -35.55 13.35
C PHE A 96 1.95 -35.45 13.85
N TYR A 97 2.26 -34.42 14.65
CA TYR A 97 3.57 -34.25 15.28
C TYR A 97 3.89 -35.35 16.29
N GLU A 98 2.90 -35.79 17.09
CA GLU A 98 3.06 -36.92 18.00
C GLU A 98 3.38 -38.22 17.22
N ILE A 99 2.62 -38.50 16.16
CA ILE A 99 2.85 -39.67 15.29
C ILE A 99 4.22 -39.59 14.60
N GLN A 100 4.59 -38.43 14.05
CA GLN A 100 5.90 -38.18 13.45
C GLN A 100 7.03 -38.43 14.47
N THR A 101 6.86 -37.97 15.71
CA THR A 101 7.83 -38.20 16.78
C THR A 101 7.97 -39.69 17.11
N GLN A 102 6.85 -40.43 17.14
CA GLN A 102 6.86 -41.88 17.36
C GLN A 102 7.53 -42.63 16.18
N LEU A 103 7.24 -42.26 14.94
CA LEU A 103 7.87 -42.84 13.74
C LEU A 103 9.38 -42.57 13.69
N HIS A 104 9.83 -41.35 14.01
CA HIS A 104 11.26 -41.06 14.11
C HIS A 104 11.95 -41.84 15.24
N LYS A 105 11.29 -42.02 16.38
CA LYS A 105 11.81 -42.87 17.46
C LYS A 105 11.94 -44.32 16.99
N ALA A 106 10.91 -44.88 16.36
CA ALA A 106 10.94 -46.25 15.81
C ALA A 106 12.06 -46.42 14.76
N SER A 107 12.24 -45.44 13.87
CA SER A 107 13.32 -45.45 12.87
C SER A 107 14.72 -45.45 13.51
N LYS A 108 14.93 -44.64 14.55
CA LYS A 108 16.19 -44.66 15.32
C LYS A 108 16.46 -46.01 15.98
N TRP A 109 15.44 -46.64 16.56
CA TRP A 109 15.57 -47.97 17.17
C TRP A 109 15.91 -49.02 16.12
N ARG A 110 15.27 -48.99 14.94
CA ARG A 110 15.57 -49.90 13.84
C ARG A 110 16.99 -49.72 13.29
N GLU A 111 17.43 -48.48 13.13
CA GLU A 111 18.81 -48.19 12.72
C GLU A 111 19.83 -48.75 13.72
N ALA A 112 19.57 -48.60 15.03
CA ALA A 112 20.46 -49.12 16.07
C ALA A 112 20.51 -50.66 16.14
N ILE A 113 19.41 -51.34 15.80
CA ILE A 113 19.27 -52.80 15.94
C ILE A 113 19.60 -53.54 14.64
N CYS A 114 19.11 -53.02 13.51
CA CYS A 114 19.19 -53.66 12.20
C CYS A 114 20.17 -52.97 11.24
N GLY A 115 20.68 -51.78 11.58
CA GLY A 115 21.58 -51.00 10.73
C GLY A 115 20.88 -50.22 9.60
N GLU A 116 19.57 -50.37 9.44
CA GLU A 116 18.77 -49.73 8.37
C GLU A 116 17.60 -48.93 8.97
N PRO A 117 17.48 -47.62 8.69
CA PRO A 117 16.33 -46.81 9.14
C PRO A 117 15.08 -47.06 8.28
N TYR A 118 13.92 -46.62 8.76
CA TYR A 118 12.71 -46.54 7.93
C TYR A 118 12.76 -45.35 6.96
N ASP A 119 12.16 -45.49 5.78
CA ASP A 119 11.94 -44.38 4.86
C ASP A 119 10.78 -43.51 5.34
N LEU A 120 11.10 -42.32 5.84
CA LEU A 120 10.15 -41.35 6.37
C LEU A 120 9.97 -40.14 5.45
N THR A 121 10.40 -40.23 4.19
CA THR A 121 10.32 -39.10 3.24
C THR A 121 8.89 -38.64 2.97
N PHE A 122 7.91 -39.55 3.01
CA PHE A 122 6.49 -39.25 2.84
C PHE A 122 5.95 -38.30 3.92
N LEU A 123 6.50 -38.32 5.14
CA LEU A 123 6.07 -37.41 6.22
C LEU A 123 6.37 -35.95 5.88
N ASN A 124 7.44 -35.68 5.13
CA ASN A 124 7.76 -34.33 4.70
C ASN A 124 6.73 -33.82 3.69
N ASP A 125 6.31 -34.64 2.73
CA ASP A 125 5.26 -34.28 1.77
C ASP A 125 3.93 -34.00 2.48
N MET A 126 3.50 -34.88 3.39
CA MET A 126 2.31 -34.67 4.22
C MET A 126 2.39 -33.37 5.02
N MET A 127 3.53 -33.11 5.66
CA MET A 127 3.74 -31.89 6.43
C MET A 127 3.63 -30.65 5.55
N THR A 128 4.20 -30.66 4.35
CA THR A 128 4.07 -29.52 3.43
C THR A 128 2.63 -29.28 3.01
N LYS A 129 1.84 -30.34 2.76
CA LYS A 129 0.41 -30.21 2.43
C LYS A 129 -0.40 -29.62 3.58
N LEU A 130 -0.16 -30.08 4.81
CA LEU A 130 -0.77 -29.53 6.02
C LEU A 130 -0.41 -28.06 6.22
N ASP A 131 0.86 -27.70 6.01
CA ASP A 131 1.36 -26.34 6.17
C ASP A 131 0.74 -25.38 5.16
N VAL A 132 0.70 -25.77 3.88
CA VAL A 132 0.10 -24.99 2.80
C VAL A 132 -1.39 -24.78 3.06
N ARG A 133 -2.12 -25.83 3.47
CA ARG A 133 -3.54 -25.72 3.80
C ARG A 133 -3.77 -24.79 4.99
N GLN A 134 -2.92 -24.84 6.00
CA GLN A 134 -3.07 -23.99 7.18
C GLN A 134 -2.79 -22.54 6.84
N GLU A 135 -1.76 -22.30 6.04
CA GLU A 135 -1.39 -20.96 5.62
C GLU A 135 -2.51 -20.31 4.78
N LEU A 136 -3.14 -21.09 3.88
CA LEU A 136 -4.33 -20.65 3.16
C LEU A 136 -5.44 -20.20 4.12
N TRP A 137 -5.81 -21.02 5.09
CA TRP A 137 -6.88 -20.70 6.03
C TRP A 137 -6.54 -19.50 6.95
N LYS A 138 -5.27 -19.31 7.32
CA LYS A 138 -4.83 -18.10 8.04
C LYS A 138 -5.05 -16.84 7.20
N TYR A 139 -4.68 -16.87 5.93
CA TYR A 139 -4.91 -15.73 5.04
C TYR A 139 -6.42 -15.46 4.85
N VAL A 140 -7.23 -16.51 4.70
CA VAL A 140 -8.70 -16.38 4.61
C VAL A 140 -9.25 -15.72 5.87
N GLU A 141 -8.85 -16.16 7.06
CA GLU A 141 -9.29 -15.57 8.33
C GLU A 141 -8.91 -14.08 8.44
N VAL A 142 -7.61 -13.78 8.28
CA VAL A 142 -7.08 -12.42 8.43
C VAL A 142 -7.71 -11.47 7.42
N SER A 143 -7.83 -11.89 6.17
CA SER A 143 -8.43 -11.06 5.11
C SER A 143 -9.93 -10.88 5.30
N THR A 144 -10.66 -11.91 5.72
CA THR A 144 -12.11 -11.81 6.00
C THR A 144 -12.38 -10.84 7.15
N HIS A 145 -11.61 -10.93 8.24
CA HIS A 145 -11.72 -9.99 9.36
C HIS A 145 -11.39 -8.57 8.93
N ALA A 146 -10.27 -8.36 8.24
CA ALA A 146 -9.86 -7.05 7.79
C ALA A 146 -10.88 -6.42 6.82
N ILE A 147 -11.42 -7.18 5.86
CA ILE A 147 -12.44 -6.69 4.93
C ILE A 147 -13.72 -6.35 5.68
N LYS A 148 -14.14 -7.17 6.64
CA LYS A 148 -15.31 -6.89 7.48
C LYS A 148 -15.12 -5.60 8.29
N ASP A 149 -13.95 -5.42 8.90
CA ASP A 149 -13.61 -4.23 9.66
C ASP A 149 -13.61 -2.99 8.76
N TRP A 150 -12.98 -3.07 7.59
CA TRP A 150 -12.98 -1.98 6.61
C TRP A 150 -14.39 -1.63 6.14
N ARG A 151 -15.24 -2.62 5.87
CA ARG A 151 -16.65 -2.41 5.50
C ARG A 151 -17.42 -1.68 6.60
N SER A 152 -17.22 -2.05 7.86
CA SER A 152 -17.88 -1.41 9.01
C SER A 152 -17.31 -0.03 9.39
N MET A 153 -16.13 0.32 8.86
CA MET A 153 -15.46 1.58 9.18
C MET A 153 -16.17 2.77 8.54
N LEU A 154 -16.15 3.90 9.23
CA LEU A 154 -16.53 5.18 8.62
C LEU A 154 -15.64 5.50 7.44
N PHE A 155 -16.22 5.83 6.29
CA PHE A 155 -15.49 6.07 5.04
C PHE A 155 -14.36 7.10 5.21
N LYS A 156 -14.63 8.20 5.93
CA LYS A 156 -13.63 9.26 6.21
C LYS A 156 -12.40 8.78 7.00
N LYS A 157 -12.50 7.67 7.72
CA LYS A 157 -11.39 7.10 8.51
C LYS A 157 -10.65 6.00 7.76
N MET A 158 -11.18 5.51 6.65
CA MET A 158 -10.59 4.40 5.91
C MET A 158 -9.34 4.86 5.16
N ASN A 159 -8.23 4.15 5.36
CA ASN A 159 -7.04 4.32 4.52
C ASN A 159 -7.11 3.37 3.32
N ILE A 160 -7.58 3.92 2.19
CA ILE A 160 -7.81 3.16 0.96
C ILE A 160 -6.50 2.66 0.33
N LYS A 161 -5.41 3.46 0.42
CA LYS A 161 -4.09 3.05 -0.09
C LYS A 161 -3.56 1.82 0.63
N LYS A 162 -3.64 1.83 1.97
CA LYS A 162 -3.22 0.69 2.81
C LYS A 162 -4.08 -0.55 2.55
N ALA A 163 -5.38 -0.38 2.31
CA ALA A 163 -6.26 -1.49 1.95
C ALA A 163 -5.87 -2.11 0.59
N LEU A 164 -5.57 -1.27 -0.42
CA LEU A 164 -5.07 -1.72 -1.73
C LEU A 164 -3.75 -2.49 -1.62
N GLU A 165 -2.78 -1.98 -0.86
CA GLU A 165 -1.50 -2.64 -0.60
C GLU A 165 -1.70 -4.03 0.00
N LYS A 166 -2.57 -4.14 1.02
CA LYS A 166 -2.87 -5.42 1.68
C LYS A 166 -3.54 -6.43 0.74
N ILE A 167 -4.44 -5.98 -0.14
CA ILE A 167 -5.06 -6.87 -1.12
C ILE A 167 -4.05 -7.36 -2.15
N ILE A 168 -3.14 -6.49 -2.60
CA ILE A 168 -2.07 -6.89 -3.53
C ILE A 168 -1.15 -7.92 -2.87
N GLU A 169 -0.79 -7.72 -1.60
CA GLU A 169 -0.03 -8.69 -0.80
C GLU A 169 -0.75 -10.04 -0.73
N TRP A 170 -2.05 -10.05 -0.41
CA TRP A 170 -2.85 -11.29 -0.37
C TRP A 170 -3.02 -11.94 -1.75
N GLN A 171 -3.15 -11.17 -2.83
CA GLN A 171 -3.17 -11.70 -4.20
C GLN A 171 -1.83 -12.33 -4.62
N SER A 172 -0.72 -11.78 -4.12
CA SER A 172 0.60 -12.41 -4.28
C SER A 172 0.66 -13.74 -3.53
N ALA A 173 0.15 -13.80 -2.31
CA ALA A 173 0.08 -15.04 -1.52
C ALA A 173 -0.77 -16.13 -2.22
N VAL A 174 -1.90 -15.78 -2.85
CA VAL A 174 -2.67 -16.72 -3.70
C VAL A 174 -1.78 -17.34 -4.79
N SER A 175 -0.96 -16.52 -5.45
CA SER A 175 -0.07 -16.97 -6.52
C SER A 175 1.05 -17.88 -6.01
N GLN A 176 1.52 -17.66 -4.78
CA GLN A 176 2.55 -18.48 -4.12
C GLN A 176 2.01 -19.81 -3.61
N LEU A 177 0.76 -19.87 -3.15
CA LEU A 177 0.13 -21.09 -2.64
C LEU A 177 -0.39 -22.01 -3.76
N LYS A 178 -0.77 -21.44 -4.90
CA LYS A 178 -1.37 -22.17 -6.03
C LYS A 178 -0.58 -23.41 -6.50
N PRO A 179 0.76 -23.41 -6.59
CA PRO A 179 1.53 -24.58 -7.06
C PRO A 179 1.47 -25.78 -6.10
N TYR A 180 1.20 -25.55 -4.82
CA TYR A 180 1.22 -26.58 -3.78
C TYR A 180 -0.17 -27.10 -3.41
N LEU A 181 -1.21 -26.59 -4.06
CA LEU A 181 -2.60 -26.96 -3.83
C LEU A 181 -3.15 -27.79 -5.01
N PRO A 182 -4.18 -28.62 -4.77
CA PRO A 182 -4.85 -29.35 -5.84
C PRO A 182 -5.36 -28.40 -6.95
N SER A 183 -5.36 -28.91 -8.18
CA SER A 183 -5.95 -28.19 -9.32
C SER A 183 -7.42 -27.90 -9.04
N GLN A 184 -7.83 -26.63 -9.12
CA GLN A 184 -9.21 -26.16 -8.82
C GLN A 184 -9.61 -26.21 -7.34
N ASP A 185 -8.70 -25.86 -6.43
CA ASP A 185 -9.04 -25.66 -5.03
C ASP A 185 -10.15 -24.60 -4.84
N ARG A 186 -11.28 -25.02 -4.25
CA ARG A 186 -12.48 -24.19 -4.08
C ARG A 186 -12.24 -23.04 -3.08
N VAL A 187 -11.49 -23.28 -2.00
CA VAL A 187 -11.21 -22.27 -0.97
C VAL A 187 -10.30 -21.20 -1.54
N LEU A 188 -9.22 -21.59 -2.24
CA LEU A 188 -8.32 -20.66 -2.91
C LEU A 188 -9.06 -19.80 -3.95
N THR A 189 -9.93 -20.43 -4.75
CA THR A 189 -10.70 -19.74 -5.79
C THR A 189 -11.70 -18.76 -5.19
N SER A 190 -12.44 -19.19 -4.16
CA SER A 190 -13.40 -18.32 -3.44
C SER A 190 -12.69 -17.16 -2.76
N TRP A 191 -11.57 -17.42 -2.09
CA TRP A 191 -10.76 -16.38 -1.45
C TRP A 191 -10.25 -15.35 -2.45
N PHE A 192 -9.68 -15.80 -3.58
CA PHE A 192 -9.23 -14.91 -4.63
C PHE A 192 -10.38 -14.07 -5.21
N GLN A 193 -11.56 -14.68 -5.40
CA GLN A 193 -12.74 -13.97 -5.88
C GLN A 193 -13.20 -12.89 -4.88
N ALA A 194 -13.26 -13.21 -3.59
CA ALA A 194 -13.60 -12.24 -2.54
C ALA A 194 -12.63 -11.05 -2.50
N LEU A 195 -11.33 -11.30 -2.68
CA LEU A 195 -10.32 -10.25 -2.81
C LEU A 195 -10.53 -9.39 -4.06
N GLN A 196 -10.84 -10.01 -5.21
CA GLN A 196 -11.11 -9.29 -6.46
C GLN A 196 -12.37 -8.44 -6.36
N ASP A 197 -13.43 -8.96 -5.75
CA ASP A 197 -14.69 -8.24 -5.61
C ASP A 197 -14.51 -7.00 -4.76
N PHE A 198 -13.85 -7.10 -3.60
CA PHE A 198 -13.54 -5.92 -2.80
C PHE A 198 -12.56 -4.96 -3.49
N LYS A 199 -11.59 -5.48 -4.26
CA LYS A 199 -10.62 -4.64 -5.00
C LYS A 199 -11.28 -3.77 -6.07
N LYS A 200 -12.34 -4.24 -6.73
CA LYS A 200 -13.01 -3.51 -7.81
C LYS A 200 -13.55 -2.16 -7.37
N ASP A 201 -13.98 -2.05 -6.11
CA ASP A 201 -14.61 -0.84 -5.59
C ASP A 201 -13.60 0.17 -5.04
N LEU A 202 -12.40 -0.28 -4.66
CA LEU A 202 -11.38 0.57 -4.04
C LEU A 202 -10.90 1.75 -4.91
N PRO A 203 -10.70 1.63 -6.23
CA PRO A 203 -10.37 2.78 -7.08
C PRO A 203 -11.44 3.88 -7.04
N VAL A 204 -12.72 3.51 -7.01
CA VAL A 204 -13.83 4.48 -6.94
C VAL A 204 -13.85 5.14 -5.57
N LEU A 205 -13.74 4.34 -4.50
CA LEU A 205 -13.60 4.85 -3.14
C LEU A 205 -12.39 5.80 -3.02
N HIS A 206 -11.27 5.51 -3.71
CA HIS A 206 -10.08 6.37 -3.67
C HIS A 206 -10.35 7.75 -4.26
N LYS A 207 -11.07 7.81 -5.39
CA LYS A 207 -11.51 9.08 -6.00
C LYS A 207 -12.43 9.85 -5.06
N LEU A 208 -13.40 9.14 -4.45
CA LEU A 208 -14.36 9.72 -3.51
C LEU A 208 -13.70 10.24 -2.22
N ALA A 209 -12.56 9.69 -1.83
CA ALA A 209 -11.83 10.12 -0.63
C ALA A 209 -10.93 11.34 -0.86
N ASN A 210 -10.89 11.89 -2.08
CA ASN A 210 -10.05 13.05 -2.37
C ASN A 210 -10.67 14.34 -1.81
N ASP A 211 -9.86 15.13 -1.10
CA ASP A 211 -10.26 16.40 -0.47
C ASP A 211 -10.73 17.47 -1.46
N ALA A 212 -10.43 17.32 -2.76
CA ALA A 212 -10.98 18.18 -3.81
C ALA A 212 -12.51 18.07 -3.94
N LEU A 213 -13.12 16.97 -3.48
CA LEU A 213 -14.57 16.78 -3.52
C LEU A 213 -15.28 17.52 -2.38
N LYS A 214 -16.00 18.58 -2.73
CA LYS A 214 -16.86 19.35 -1.83
C LYS A 214 -18.31 18.85 -1.87
N GLU A 215 -19.14 19.35 -0.96
CA GLU A 215 -20.57 18.98 -0.86
C GLU A 215 -21.33 19.09 -2.19
N ARG A 216 -21.01 20.10 -3.02
CA ARG A 216 -21.59 20.26 -4.37
C ARG A 216 -21.30 19.06 -5.29
N HIS A 217 -20.09 18.51 -5.23
CA HIS A 217 -19.67 17.37 -6.04
C HIS A 217 -20.33 16.09 -5.54
N TRP A 218 -20.35 15.90 -4.22
CA TRP A 218 -21.07 14.80 -3.59
C TRP A 218 -22.56 14.80 -3.96
N LYS A 219 -23.22 15.97 -3.91
CA LYS A 219 -24.61 16.10 -4.35
C LYS A 219 -24.78 15.72 -5.83
N ALA A 220 -23.88 16.16 -6.71
CA ALA A 220 -23.93 15.82 -8.13
C ALA A 220 -23.75 14.31 -8.38
N ILE A 221 -22.84 13.66 -7.64
CA ILE A 221 -22.62 12.20 -7.72
C ILE A 221 -23.90 11.46 -7.31
N PHE A 222 -24.46 11.76 -6.13
CA PHE A 222 -25.67 11.11 -5.64
C PHE A 222 -26.89 11.34 -6.53
N VAL A 223 -27.07 12.56 -7.07
CA VAL A 223 -28.12 12.84 -8.05
C VAL A 223 -27.95 11.98 -9.31
N GLY A 224 -26.72 11.84 -9.82
CA GLY A 224 -26.46 10.97 -10.96
C GLY A 224 -26.57 9.47 -10.68
N MET A 225 -26.49 9.06 -9.40
CA MET A 225 -26.80 7.69 -8.94
C MET A 225 -28.31 7.50 -8.64
N ASN A 226 -29.15 8.51 -8.85
CA ASN A 226 -30.58 8.52 -8.45
C ASN A 226 -30.83 8.31 -6.95
N GLU A 227 -29.89 8.74 -6.11
CA GLU A 227 -29.94 8.56 -4.66
C GLU A 227 -30.03 9.90 -3.92
N SER A 228 -30.65 9.92 -2.74
CA SER A 228 -30.75 11.14 -1.94
C SER A 228 -29.46 11.39 -1.16
N TYR A 229 -28.84 12.55 -1.35
CA TYR A 229 -27.68 12.98 -0.57
C TYR A 229 -28.10 13.78 0.68
N ASP A 230 -27.68 13.30 1.85
CA ASP A 230 -27.74 14.06 3.10
C ASP A 230 -26.30 14.45 3.53
N PRO A 231 -25.94 15.75 3.52
CA PRO A 231 -24.63 16.23 3.96
C PRO A 231 -24.28 15.89 5.41
N LYS A 232 -25.28 15.66 6.28
CA LYS A 232 -25.07 15.33 7.69
C LYS A 232 -24.83 13.86 7.94
N LYS A 233 -25.19 13.00 6.97
CA LYS A 233 -25.03 11.55 7.09
C LYS A 233 -23.55 11.19 6.98
N GLN A 234 -23.06 10.45 7.96
CA GLN A 234 -21.75 9.81 7.86
C GLN A 234 -21.96 8.44 7.24
N PHE A 235 -21.27 8.19 6.13
CA PHE A 235 -21.33 6.91 5.44
C PHE A 235 -20.23 5.98 5.96
N THR A 236 -20.59 4.72 6.22
CA THR A 236 -19.61 3.63 6.32
C THR A 236 -19.19 3.20 4.92
N VAL A 237 -18.10 2.45 4.83
CA VAL A 237 -17.67 1.88 3.55
C VAL A 237 -18.73 0.92 3.02
N ALA A 238 -19.35 0.10 3.88
CA ALA A 238 -20.45 -0.77 3.51
C ALA A 238 -21.63 0.01 2.90
N ASP A 239 -22.02 1.14 3.49
CA ASP A 239 -23.10 1.98 2.96
C ASP A 239 -22.77 2.52 1.56
N LEU A 240 -21.51 2.84 1.28
CA LEU A 240 -21.12 3.29 -0.06
C LEU A 240 -21.10 2.13 -1.06
N LEU A 241 -20.68 0.94 -0.62
CA LEU A 241 -20.65 -0.26 -1.45
C LEU A 241 -22.06 -0.75 -1.84
N THR A 242 -23.10 -0.41 -1.08
CA THR A 242 -24.48 -0.79 -1.46
C THR A 242 -25.00 -0.08 -2.72
N TYR A 243 -24.38 1.03 -3.12
CA TYR A 243 -24.79 1.81 -4.30
C TYR A 243 -24.15 1.33 -5.61
N ASP A 244 -23.56 0.13 -5.63
CA ASP A 244 -22.83 -0.46 -6.76
C ASP A 244 -21.94 0.57 -7.50
N LEU A 245 -20.97 1.10 -6.75
CA LEU A 245 -20.09 2.20 -7.18
C LEU A 245 -19.40 1.93 -8.53
N LYS A 246 -19.27 0.67 -8.91
CA LYS A 246 -18.66 0.24 -10.17
C LYS A 246 -19.50 0.62 -11.38
N GLU A 247 -20.82 0.48 -11.33
CA GLU A 247 -21.70 0.88 -12.45
C GLU A 247 -21.63 2.39 -12.71
N HIS A 248 -21.37 3.16 -11.65
CA HIS A 248 -21.26 4.61 -11.70
C HIS A 248 -19.81 5.13 -11.78
N ASP A 249 -18.81 4.28 -12.01
CA ASP A 249 -17.38 4.71 -12.03
C ASP A 249 -17.13 5.82 -13.06
N GLN A 250 -17.74 5.75 -14.24
CA GLN A 250 -17.57 6.78 -15.28
C GLN A 250 -18.10 8.14 -14.83
N LEU A 251 -19.29 8.17 -14.22
CA LEU A 251 -19.91 9.37 -13.68
C LEU A 251 -19.06 9.95 -12.55
N VAL A 252 -18.68 9.11 -11.58
CA VAL A 252 -17.83 9.51 -10.45
C VAL A 252 -16.50 10.07 -10.96
N ASN A 253 -15.90 9.42 -11.96
CA ASN A 253 -14.64 9.85 -12.56
C ASN A 253 -14.75 11.22 -13.24
N GLN A 254 -15.83 11.47 -13.98
CA GLN A 254 -16.04 12.76 -14.63
C GLN A 254 -16.17 13.91 -13.61
N ILE A 255 -16.97 13.71 -12.56
CA ILE A 255 -17.16 14.71 -11.50
C ILE A 255 -15.85 14.90 -10.71
N TYR A 256 -15.15 13.81 -10.41
CA TYR A 256 -13.85 13.82 -9.74
C TYR A 256 -12.82 14.66 -10.51
N LEU A 257 -12.68 14.44 -11.82
CA LEU A 257 -11.73 15.21 -12.65
C LEU A 257 -12.08 16.70 -12.68
N GLY A 258 -13.38 17.03 -12.76
CA GLY A 258 -13.86 18.40 -12.66
C GLY A 258 -13.53 19.03 -11.30
N ALA A 259 -13.74 18.28 -10.21
CA ALA A 259 -13.45 18.74 -8.85
C ALA A 259 -11.95 18.99 -8.62
N VAL A 260 -11.08 18.11 -9.13
CA VAL A 260 -9.62 18.30 -9.05
C VAL A 260 -9.19 19.54 -9.83
N ALA A 261 -9.69 19.72 -11.06
CA ALA A 261 -9.40 20.91 -11.85
C ALA A 261 -9.90 22.20 -11.19
N GLU A 262 -11.09 22.16 -10.57
CA GLU A 262 -11.62 23.30 -9.82
C GLU A 262 -10.77 23.59 -8.57
N TYR A 263 -10.35 22.57 -7.83
CA TYR A 263 -9.49 22.73 -6.67
C TYR A 263 -8.14 23.37 -7.04
N ASP A 264 -7.51 22.91 -8.12
CA ASP A 264 -6.27 23.50 -8.64
C ASP A 264 -6.46 24.97 -9.05
N LEU A 265 -7.62 25.30 -9.63
CA LEU A 265 -7.98 26.68 -10.01
C LEU A 265 -8.23 27.55 -8.77
N GLU A 266 -8.94 27.04 -7.76
CA GLU A 266 -9.16 27.72 -6.48
C GLU A 266 -7.83 28.01 -5.77
N LEU A 267 -6.87 27.07 -5.78
CA LEU A 267 -5.52 27.28 -5.25
C LEU A 267 -4.79 28.41 -5.98
N LYS A 268 -4.81 28.42 -7.31
CA LYS A 268 -4.20 29.48 -8.13
C LYS A 268 -4.81 30.85 -7.84
N ILE A 269 -6.15 30.95 -7.79
CA ILE A 269 -6.84 32.19 -7.43
C ILE A 269 -6.50 32.61 -6.00
N GLY A 270 -6.40 31.67 -5.06
CA GLY A 270 -5.98 31.92 -3.69
C GLY A 270 -4.58 32.52 -3.61
N HIS A 271 -3.63 31.97 -4.37
CA HIS A 271 -2.28 32.52 -4.49
C HIS A 271 -2.27 33.93 -5.09
N MET A 272 -3.02 34.17 -6.17
CA MET A 272 -3.15 35.50 -6.76
C MET A 272 -3.74 36.49 -5.75
N LYS A 273 -4.80 36.12 -5.04
CA LYS A 273 -5.42 36.97 -4.03
C LYS A 273 -4.44 37.32 -2.91
N LYS A 274 -3.68 36.33 -2.42
CA LYS A 274 -2.66 36.54 -1.40
C LYS A 274 -1.55 37.47 -1.91
N PHE A 275 -1.08 37.24 -3.13
CA PHE A 275 -0.10 38.09 -3.80
C PHE A 275 -0.56 39.55 -3.88
N TRP A 276 -1.81 39.80 -4.29
CA TRP A 276 -2.35 41.17 -4.36
C TRP A 276 -2.59 41.82 -2.99
N LEU A 277 -2.94 41.03 -1.97
CA LEU A 277 -3.16 41.54 -0.62
C LEU A 277 -1.86 41.90 0.11
N GLU A 278 -0.80 41.13 -0.10
CA GLU A 278 0.51 41.35 0.53
C GLU A 278 1.34 42.41 -0.21
N ARG A 279 0.87 42.87 -1.37
CA ARG A 279 1.64 43.79 -2.20
C ARG A 279 1.48 45.23 -1.75
N GLU A 280 2.61 45.84 -1.40
CA GLU A 280 2.72 47.27 -1.14
C GLU A 280 3.18 48.01 -2.40
N PHE A 281 2.42 49.03 -2.80
CA PHE A 281 2.76 49.85 -3.94
C PHE A 281 3.58 51.08 -3.52
N LYS A 282 4.80 51.20 -4.05
CA LYS A 282 5.60 52.41 -3.89
C LYS A 282 5.14 53.47 -4.88
N LEU A 283 4.61 54.57 -4.35
CA LEU A 283 4.11 55.70 -5.10
C LEU A 283 5.10 56.87 -5.00
N ALA A 284 5.52 57.42 -6.14
CA ALA A 284 6.27 58.66 -6.23
C ALA A 284 5.35 59.78 -6.71
N LYS A 285 5.46 60.98 -6.15
CA LYS A 285 4.69 62.13 -6.63
C LYS A 285 5.11 62.48 -8.08
N HIS A 286 4.15 62.47 -8.99
CA HIS A 286 4.33 62.90 -10.37
C HIS A 286 4.49 64.43 -10.40
N ILE A 287 5.63 64.91 -10.86
CA ILE A 287 5.86 66.34 -11.09
C ILE A 287 5.66 66.61 -12.58
N PRO A 288 4.57 67.27 -13.00
CA PRO A 288 4.37 67.57 -14.41
C PRO A 288 5.47 68.47 -14.96
N ASP A 289 5.89 68.21 -16.20
CA ASP A 289 6.96 68.93 -16.91
C ASP A 289 6.75 70.45 -16.96
N SER A 290 5.51 70.92 -16.86
CA SER A 290 5.16 72.33 -16.78
C SER A 290 5.73 73.03 -15.54
N LEU A 291 5.82 72.34 -14.39
CA LEU A 291 6.43 72.86 -13.15
C LEU A 291 7.97 72.78 -13.16
N LEU A 292 8.53 71.83 -13.92
CA LEU A 292 9.97 71.76 -14.17
C LEU A 292 10.41 72.86 -15.14
N ALA A 293 9.63 73.13 -16.18
CA ALA A 293 9.90 74.20 -17.15
C ALA A 293 9.82 75.61 -16.53
N SER A 294 8.91 75.85 -15.58
CA SER A 294 8.83 77.15 -14.89
C SER A 294 10.06 77.41 -14.00
N LYS A 295 10.67 76.36 -13.44
CA LYS A 295 11.93 76.48 -12.68
C LYS A 295 13.14 76.73 -13.57
N VAL A 296 13.17 76.15 -14.78
CA VAL A 296 14.27 76.36 -15.74
C VAL A 296 14.18 77.72 -16.43
N GLN A 297 12.98 78.28 -16.61
CA GLN A 297 12.80 79.65 -17.16
C GLN A 297 13.29 80.77 -16.23
N CYS A 298 13.51 80.51 -14.94
CA CYS A 298 14.08 81.51 -14.03
C CYS A 298 15.61 81.64 -14.09
N THR A 299 16.34 80.75 -14.78
CA THR A 299 17.82 80.79 -14.82
C THR A 299 18.42 81.07 -16.19
N LEU A 300 17.61 81.16 -17.24
CA LEU A 300 18.09 81.54 -18.57
C LEU A 300 16.99 82.31 -19.30
N ASN A 301 17.19 83.63 -19.48
CA ASN A 301 16.80 84.43 -20.65
C ASN A 301 16.83 85.95 -20.35
N ASN A 302 18.03 86.53 -20.29
CA ASN A 302 18.30 87.67 -21.17
C ASN A 302 18.72 87.06 -22.50
N TRP A 303 18.26 87.62 -23.62
CA TRP A 303 18.67 87.45 -25.03
C TRP A 303 17.44 87.29 -25.95
N THR A 304 17.09 88.42 -26.55
CA THR A 304 16.04 88.62 -27.55
C THR A 304 16.38 88.01 -28.92
N LYS A 305 15.50 87.12 -29.39
CA LYS A 305 14.98 86.90 -30.78
C LYS A 305 16.01 86.57 -31.92
N PRO A 306 15.64 85.95 -33.08
CA PRO A 306 14.34 86.07 -33.78
C PRO A 306 13.74 84.83 -34.50
N SER A 307 12.41 84.89 -34.64
CA SER A 307 11.57 84.59 -35.82
C SER A 307 12.17 83.74 -36.97
N SER A 308 11.71 82.50 -37.08
CA SER A 308 11.47 81.81 -38.37
C SER A 308 10.23 80.90 -38.27
N PRO A 309 9.40 80.78 -39.32
CA PRO A 309 8.19 79.96 -39.26
C PRO A 309 8.54 78.47 -39.41
N ARG A 310 8.53 77.74 -38.29
CA ARG A 310 8.77 76.29 -38.28
C ARG A 310 7.49 75.53 -38.70
N ARG A 311 7.61 74.60 -39.64
CA ARG A 311 6.52 73.65 -39.99
C ARG A 311 6.13 72.84 -38.76
N ARG A 312 4.84 72.80 -38.45
CA ARG A 312 4.28 72.09 -37.30
C ARG A 312 4.58 70.59 -37.37
N THR A 313 5.02 70.03 -36.25
CA THR A 313 5.27 68.59 -36.11
C THR A 313 3.95 67.82 -35.97
N LYS A 314 3.96 66.51 -36.27
CA LYS A 314 2.76 65.64 -36.13
C LYS A 314 2.18 65.67 -34.71
N LEU A 315 3.03 65.82 -33.70
CA LEU A 315 2.63 65.90 -32.29
C LEU A 315 1.85 67.19 -31.98
N GLU A 316 2.17 68.30 -32.65
CA GLU A 316 1.48 69.58 -32.48
C GLU A 316 0.12 69.61 -33.19
N LYS A 317 -0.03 68.89 -34.31
CA LYS A 317 -1.34 68.66 -34.93
C LYS A 317 -2.24 67.82 -34.02
N TYR A 318 -1.72 66.73 -33.46
CA TYR A 318 -2.46 65.87 -32.54
C TYR A 318 -2.93 66.60 -31.28
N ARG A 319 -2.08 67.47 -30.71
CA ARG A 319 -2.45 68.33 -29.56
C ARG A 319 -3.57 69.32 -29.90
N GLN A 320 -3.57 69.88 -31.11
CA GLN A 320 -4.63 70.80 -31.55
C GLN A 320 -5.94 70.08 -31.90
N GLU A 321 -5.88 68.89 -32.50
CA GLU A 321 -7.05 68.03 -32.73
C GLU A 321 -7.70 67.62 -31.40
N ARG A 322 -6.91 67.20 -30.42
CA ARG A 322 -7.42 66.83 -29.08
C ARG A 322 -8.00 68.03 -28.33
N ALA A 323 -7.38 69.22 -28.46
CA ALA A 323 -7.89 70.46 -27.89
C ALA A 323 -9.14 71.00 -28.62
N ALA A 324 -9.32 70.67 -29.90
CA ALA A 324 -10.53 70.98 -30.65
C ALA A 324 -11.68 70.01 -30.30
N GLN A 325 -11.38 68.72 -30.08
CA GLN A 325 -12.34 67.73 -29.59
C GLN A 325 -12.86 68.02 -28.18
N LEU A 326 -12.05 68.67 -27.32
CA LEU A 326 -12.46 69.12 -25.98
C LEU A 326 -13.43 70.31 -25.98
N LYS A 327 -13.62 71.01 -27.11
CA LYS A 327 -14.52 72.18 -27.20
C LYS A 327 -15.97 71.81 -27.52
N ASP A 328 -16.21 70.63 -28.07
CA ASP A 328 -17.56 70.11 -28.32
C ASP A 328 -17.94 69.15 -27.18
N GLY A 329 -18.53 69.73 -26.14
CA GLY A 329 -19.42 69.05 -25.18
C GLY A 329 -18.95 67.75 -24.50
N THR A 330 -18.86 67.80 -23.18
CA THR A 330 -19.00 66.65 -22.24
C THR A 330 -17.79 65.76 -21.94
N GLN A 331 -16.59 66.31 -21.76
CA GLN A 331 -15.61 65.74 -20.81
C GLN A 331 -14.89 66.84 -20.03
N GLN A 332 -15.17 66.91 -18.73
CA GLN A 332 -14.44 67.74 -17.79
C GLN A 332 -13.02 67.16 -17.71
N GLY A 333 -12.07 67.77 -18.44
CA GLY A 333 -10.67 67.33 -18.42
C GLY A 333 -10.11 67.40 -17.00
N LEU A 334 -9.36 66.36 -16.62
CA LEU A 334 -8.66 66.28 -15.33
C LEU A 334 -7.87 67.57 -15.09
N ASN A 335 -8.08 68.22 -13.94
CA ASN A 335 -7.44 69.48 -13.61
C ASN A 335 -6.04 69.19 -13.05
N VAL A 336 -5.05 69.10 -13.94
CA VAL A 336 -3.68 68.62 -13.65
C VAL A 336 -2.89 69.54 -12.68
N ALA A 337 -3.39 70.74 -12.37
CA ALA A 337 -2.69 71.72 -11.55
C ALA A 337 -2.95 71.58 -10.04
N ASP A 338 -4.12 71.10 -9.64
CA ASP A 338 -4.57 71.13 -8.23
C ASP A 338 -4.61 69.74 -7.56
N ASP A 339 -4.51 68.66 -8.34
CA ASP A 339 -4.53 67.29 -7.84
C ASP A 339 -3.10 66.72 -7.69
N ASP A 340 -2.85 66.02 -6.58
CA ASP A 340 -1.61 65.29 -6.35
C ASP A 340 -1.60 63.97 -7.15
N TYR A 341 -0.85 63.97 -8.24
CA TYR A 341 -0.65 62.78 -9.08
C TYR A 341 0.50 61.93 -8.52
N TYR A 342 0.34 60.61 -8.52
CA TYR A 342 1.39 59.66 -8.12
C TYR A 342 1.69 58.69 -9.26
N ILE A 343 2.98 58.44 -9.52
CA ILE A 343 3.50 57.42 -10.42
C ILE A 343 3.87 56.20 -9.58
N LEU A 344 3.48 55.03 -10.06
CA LEU A 344 3.96 53.77 -9.51
C LEU A 344 5.43 53.57 -9.91
N ILE A 345 6.32 53.43 -8.94
CA ILE A 345 7.78 53.37 -9.19
C ILE A 345 8.18 52.06 -9.91
N GLU A 346 7.45 50.97 -9.64
CA GLU A 346 7.79 49.61 -10.11
C GLU A 346 6.81 49.11 -11.19
N LEU A 347 6.26 50.01 -12.01
CA LEU A 347 5.19 49.69 -12.97
C LEU A 347 5.61 48.66 -14.03
N GLU A 348 6.87 48.67 -14.46
CA GLU A 348 7.42 47.69 -15.42
C GLU A 348 7.61 46.30 -14.80
N GLU A 349 8.04 46.24 -13.54
CA GLU A 349 8.20 44.99 -12.79
C GLU A 349 6.84 44.36 -12.47
N LEU A 350 5.86 45.20 -12.15
CA LEU A 350 4.47 44.80 -11.94
C LEU A 350 3.84 44.26 -13.23
N LYS A 351 4.13 44.91 -14.37
CA LYS A 351 3.70 44.43 -15.71
C LYS A 351 4.33 43.08 -16.05
N TYR A 352 5.63 42.90 -15.79
CA TYR A 352 6.31 41.63 -16.02
C TYR A 352 5.74 40.48 -15.17
N GLN A 353 5.45 40.74 -13.90
CA GLN A 353 4.86 39.75 -13.00
C GLN A 353 3.41 39.39 -13.38
N LEU A 354 2.62 40.39 -13.82
CA LEU A 354 1.28 40.17 -14.38
C LEU A 354 1.30 39.27 -15.63
N GLU A 355 2.27 39.47 -16.52
CA GLU A 355 2.44 38.66 -17.73
C GLU A 355 2.93 37.23 -17.44
N ALA A 356 3.64 37.03 -16.31
CA ALA A 356 4.11 35.72 -15.87
C ALA A 356 3.00 34.87 -15.19
N ASP A 357 2.06 35.50 -14.47
CA ASP A 357 1.01 34.81 -13.70
C ASP A 357 -0.28 34.53 -14.49
N LEU A 358 -0.42 35.04 -15.72
CA LEU A 358 -1.57 34.79 -16.59
C LEU A 358 -1.40 33.47 -17.38
N PRO A 359 -2.34 32.50 -17.30
CA PRO A 359 -2.21 31.22 -18.01
C PRO A 359 -2.38 31.30 -19.54
N VAL A 360 -2.65 32.49 -20.08
CA VAL A 360 -2.90 32.69 -21.50
C VAL A 360 -2.30 34.03 -21.90
N ARG A 361 -1.39 34.02 -22.88
CA ARG A 361 -1.01 35.22 -23.62
C ARG A 361 -2.29 35.84 -24.19
N LEU A 362 -2.79 36.90 -23.59
CA LEU A 362 -3.81 37.77 -24.18
C LEU A 362 -3.18 38.60 -25.30
N SER A 363 -2.62 37.94 -26.32
CA SER A 363 -2.27 38.58 -27.59
C SER A 363 -3.57 38.76 -28.38
N GLY A 364 -4.29 39.86 -28.16
CA GLY A 364 -5.49 40.12 -28.94
C GLY A 364 -6.36 41.31 -28.54
N TRP A 365 -6.07 42.02 -27.46
CA TRP A 365 -6.75 43.27 -27.16
C TRP A 365 -5.86 44.42 -27.60
N SER A 366 -5.81 44.62 -28.91
CA SER A 366 -5.44 45.89 -29.51
C SER A 366 -6.49 46.92 -29.05
N LEU A 367 -6.15 47.68 -28.01
CA LEU A 367 -6.75 48.98 -27.78
C LEU A 367 -6.40 49.84 -29.00
N CYS A 368 -7.36 49.96 -29.91
CA CYS A 368 -7.42 51.00 -30.93
C CYS A 368 -8.41 52.08 -30.46
N PRO A 369 -8.22 53.33 -30.86
CA PRO A 369 -7.02 54.16 -30.82
C PRO A 369 -6.98 55.08 -29.59
#